data_AF-A0A957RTE8-F1
#
_entry.id   AF-A0A957RTE8-F1
#
_cell.length_a   1.000
_cell.length_b   1.000
_cell.length_c   1.000
_cell.angle_alpha   90.00
_cell.angle_beta   90.00
_cell.angle_gamma   90.00
#
_symmetry.space_group_name_H-M   'P 1'
#
loop_
_entity.id
_entity.type
_entity.pdbx_description
1 polymer ?
#
loop_
_entity_poly.entity_id
_entity_poly.type
_entity_poly.pdbx_seq_one_letter_code
_entity_poly.pdbx_strand_id
1 'polypeptide(L)'
;MTAETEVIADIERKLAVLPPEALKLVADFVGVISSQYAVLTKPPPSACASLREEPFIGMWADRADVADSTAYIRKLRQEEWT
;
A
#
# COMPACT_ATOMS: atom_id res chain seq x y z
N MET A 1 17.77 21.57 23.91
CA MET A 1 16.31 21.27 23.93
C MET A 1 15.43 22.52 23.74
N THR A 2 15.96 23.68 23.34
CA THR A 2 15.19 24.93 23.18
C THR A 2 14.86 25.29 21.73
N ALA A 3 15.68 24.86 20.76
CA ALA A 3 15.51 25.23 19.36
C ALA A 3 14.28 24.57 18.70
N GLU A 4 14.01 23.29 18.98
CA GLU A 4 12.87 22.56 18.38
C GLU A 4 11.52 23.11 18.86
N THR A 5 11.42 23.45 20.15
CA THR A 5 10.21 24.04 20.74
C THR A 5 9.95 25.46 20.22
N GLU A 6 11.00 26.22 19.92
CA GLU A 6 10.88 27.57 19.37
C GLU A 6 10.36 27.56 17.93
N VAL A 7 10.84 26.62 17.12
CA VAL A 7 10.38 26.43 15.73
C VAL A 7 8.90 26.03 15.69
N ILE A 8 8.47 25.11 16.58
CA ILE A 8 7.06 24.69 16.65
C ILE A 8 6.15 25.87 17.02
N ALA A 9 6.54 26.68 18.02
CA ALA A 9 5.75 27.84 18.44
C ALA A 9 5.63 28.91 17.35
N ASP A 10 6.66 29.11 16.53
CA ASP A 10 6.60 30.05 15.40
C ASP A 10 5.68 29.54 14.27
N ILE A 11 5.68 28.23 14.00
CA ILE A 11 4.77 27.60 13.04
C ILE A 11 3.32 27.73 13.48
N GLU A 12 3.02 27.50 14.76
CA GLU A 12 1.66 27.65 15.30
C GLU A 12 1.14 29.08 15.14
N ARG A 13 1.98 30.08 15.43
CA ARG A 13 1.62 31.49 15.26
C ARG A 13 1.34 31.84 13.79
N LYS A 14 2.15 31.33 12.86
CA LYS A 14 1.95 31.55 11.42
C LYS A 14 0.66 30.88 10.94
N LEU A 15 0.37 29.66 11.42
CA LEU A 15 -0.83 28.91 11.05
C LEU A 15 -2.12 29.61 11.52
N ALA A 16 -2.10 30.28 12.67
CA ALA A 16 -3.26 31.01 13.22
C ALA A 16 -3.66 32.27 12.42
N VAL A 17 -2.74 32.82 11.61
CA VAL A 17 -2.99 34.04 10.81
C VAL A 17 -3.33 33.70 9.35
N LEU A 18 -3.20 32.43 8.95
CA LEU A 18 -3.39 32.01 7.57
C LEU A 18 -4.88 31.92 7.18
N PRO A 19 -5.24 32.31 5.94
CA PRO A 19 -6.57 32.09 5.40
C PRO A 19 -6.87 30.59 5.21
N PRO A 20 -8.14 30.17 5.23
CA PRO A 20 -8.53 28.75 5.20
C PRO A 20 -8.09 28.02 3.93
N GLU A 21 -7.91 28.72 2.81
CA GLU A 21 -7.38 28.16 1.56
C GLU A 21 -5.90 27.76 1.72
N ALA A 22 -5.12 28.57 2.44
CA ALA A 22 -3.72 28.28 2.68
C ALA A 22 -3.51 27.15 3.70
N LEU A 23 -4.45 26.97 4.64
CA LEU A 23 -4.44 25.81 5.56
C LEU A 23 -4.57 24.47 4.84
N LYS A 24 -5.37 24.41 3.77
CA LYS A 24 -5.49 23.20 2.94
C LYS A 24 -4.17 22.83 2.29
N LEU A 25 -3.48 23.82 1.71
CA LEU A 25 -2.17 23.61 1.10
C LEU A 25 -1.13 23.12 2.13
N VAL A 26 -1.16 23.66 3.36
CA VAL A 26 -0.28 23.19 4.44
C VAL A 26 -0.60 21.75 4.80
N ALA A 27 -1.88 21.37 4.92
CA ALA A 27 -2.28 20.00 5.20
C ALA A 27 -1.81 19.02 4.10
N ASP A 28 -1.94 19.41 2.84
CA ASP A 28 -1.47 18.61 1.69
C ASP A 28 0.06 18.43 1.73
N PHE A 29 0.80 19.50 2.02
CA PHE A 29 2.27 19.44 2.15
C PHE A 29 2.72 18.56 3.32
N VAL A 30 2.07 18.67 4.48
CA VAL A 30 2.35 17.81 5.63
C VAL A 30 2.03 16.36 5.31
N GLY A 31 0.98 16.09 4.54
CA GLY A 31 0.67 14.76 3.99
C GLY A 31 1.80 14.20 3.14
N VAL A 32 2.35 15.02 2.23
CA VAL A 32 3.50 14.62 1.40
C VAL A 32 4.72 14.32 2.24
N ILE A 33 5.08 15.21 3.18
CA ILE A 33 6.26 15.03 4.04
C ILE A 33 6.08 13.78 4.90
N SER A 34 4.93 13.63 5.58
CA SER A 34 4.67 12.46 6.42
C SER A 34 4.74 11.15 5.63
N SER A 35 4.25 11.12 4.39
CA SER A 35 4.35 9.93 3.54
C SER A 35 5.79 9.55 3.20
N GLN A 36 6.68 10.53 2.95
CA GLN A 36 8.08 10.27 2.66
C GLN A 36 8.81 9.70 3.87
N TYR A 37 8.56 10.25 5.06
CA TYR A 37 9.15 9.73 6.30
C TYR A 37 8.52 8.40 6.72
N ALA A 38 7.23 8.18 6.46
CA ALA A 38 6.57 6.90 6.71
C ALA A 38 7.17 5.76 5.87
N VAL A 39 7.60 6.04 4.64
CA VAL A 39 8.32 5.06 3.79
C VAL A 39 9.70 4.73 4.38
N LEU A 40 10.39 5.71 4.97
CA LEU A 40 11.70 5.52 5.59
C LEU A 40 11.63 4.78 6.94
N THR A 41 10.54 4.94 7.68
CA THR A 41 10.31 4.27 8.97
C THR A 41 9.52 2.97 8.84
N LYS A 42 9.01 2.64 7.63
CA LYS A 42 8.34 1.37 7.41
C LYS A 42 9.38 0.27 7.62
N PRO A 43 9.16 -0.69 8.53
CA PRO A 43 10.01 -1.86 8.58
C PRO A 43 10.08 -2.45 7.17
N PRO A 44 11.25 -2.94 6.73
CA PRO A 44 11.34 -3.61 5.43
C PRO A 44 10.18 -4.60 5.35
N PRO A 45 9.50 -4.73 4.19
CA PRO A 45 8.44 -5.72 4.04
C PRO A 45 9.00 -7.02 4.59
N SER A 46 8.34 -7.57 5.62
CA SER A 46 8.70 -8.85 6.21
C SER A 46 9.02 -9.77 5.06
N ALA A 47 10.24 -10.32 5.03
CA ALA A 47 10.75 -11.15 3.94
C ALA A 47 9.58 -11.95 3.41
N CYS A 48 9.11 -11.64 2.19
CA CYS A 48 7.86 -12.21 1.66
C CYS A 48 7.87 -13.68 2.04
N ALA A 49 6.88 -14.12 2.83
CA ALA A 49 6.69 -15.54 3.06
C ALA A 49 6.83 -16.17 1.69
N SER A 50 7.77 -17.11 1.56
CA SER A 50 8.11 -17.71 0.28
C SER A 50 6.77 -18.07 -0.36
N LEU A 51 6.44 -17.52 -1.53
CA LEU A 51 5.08 -17.69 -2.09
C LEU A 51 4.71 -19.18 -2.13
N ARG A 52 5.71 -20.06 -2.27
CA ARG A 52 5.57 -21.53 -2.20
C ARG A 52 5.03 -22.08 -0.88
N GLU A 53 5.17 -21.36 0.22
CA GLU A 53 4.71 -21.72 1.56
C GLU A 53 3.28 -21.23 1.83
N GLU A 54 2.70 -20.44 0.93
CA GLU A 54 1.30 -20.03 1.04
C GLU A 54 0.36 -21.22 0.79
N PRO A 55 -0.69 -21.39 1.61
CA PRO A 55 -1.57 -22.57 1.57
C PRO A 55 -2.37 -22.70 0.27
N PHE A 56 -2.46 -21.63 -0.54
CA PHE A 56 -3.13 -21.67 -1.82
C PHE A 56 -2.25 -22.17 -2.98
N ILE A 57 -0.91 -22.20 -2.81
CA ILE A 57 -0.01 -22.75 -3.82
C ILE A 57 -0.04 -24.28 -3.72
N GLY A 58 -0.36 -24.95 -4.83
CA GLY A 58 -0.47 -26.41 -4.89
C GLY A 58 -1.88 -26.97 -4.70
N MET A 59 -2.89 -26.12 -4.44
CA MET A 59 -4.30 -26.54 -4.34
C MET A 59 -4.82 -27.33 -5.55
N TRP A 60 -4.20 -27.13 -6.71
CA TRP A 60 -4.59 -27.73 -7.99
C TRP A 60 -3.60 -28.79 -8.48
N ALA A 61 -2.57 -29.13 -7.68
CA ALA A 61 -1.53 -30.07 -8.07
C ALA A 61 -2.06 -31.50 -8.25
N ASP A 62 -3.01 -31.90 -7.42
CA ASP A 62 -3.59 -33.25 -7.45
C ASP A 62 -4.72 -33.38 -8.50
N ARG A 63 -5.08 -32.28 -9.16
CA ARG A 63 -6.16 -32.24 -10.13
C ARG A 63 -5.69 -32.60 -11.53
N ALA A 64 -5.85 -33.87 -11.90
CA ALA A 64 -5.47 -34.41 -13.20
C ALA A 64 -6.20 -33.73 -14.38
N ASP A 65 -7.41 -33.19 -14.16
CA ASP A 65 -8.18 -32.45 -15.16
C ASP A 65 -7.58 -31.08 -15.49
N VAL A 66 -6.74 -30.54 -14.62
CA VAL A 66 -6.09 -29.21 -14.77
C VAL A 66 -4.60 -29.35 -15.08
N ALA A 67 -4.12 -30.57 -15.34
CA ALA A 67 -2.75 -30.84 -15.76
C ALA A 67 -2.40 -30.13 -17.08
N ASP A 68 -3.35 -30.08 -18.03
CA ASP A 68 -3.33 -29.14 -19.14
C ASP A 68 -4.33 -28.00 -18.87
N SER A 69 -3.83 -26.98 -18.18
CA SER A 69 -4.60 -25.78 -17.84
C SER A 69 -5.22 -25.09 -19.07
N THR A 70 -4.58 -25.19 -20.24
CA THR A 70 -5.07 -24.52 -21.46
C THR A 70 -6.24 -25.29 -22.06
N ALA A 71 -6.14 -26.63 -22.12
CA ALA A 71 -7.25 -27.48 -22.56
C ALA A 71 -8.44 -27.39 -21.59
N TYR A 72 -8.18 -27.40 -20.29
CA TYR A 72 -9.20 -27.26 -19.24
C TYR A 72 -10.04 -25.99 -19.41
N ILE A 73 -9.39 -24.83 -19.54
CA ILE A 73 -10.08 -23.54 -19.69
C ILE A 73 -10.85 -23.46 -21.02
N ARG A 74 -10.32 -24.02 -22.11
CA ARG A 74 -11.03 -24.08 -23.40
C ARG A 74 -12.31 -24.90 -23.31
N LYS A 75 -12.24 -26.07 -22.69
CA LYS A 75 -13.40 -26.94 -22.47
C LYS A 75 -14.44 -26.26 -21.57
N LEU A 76 -14.00 -25.71 -20.44
CA LEU A 76 -14.87 -24.99 -19.50
C LEU A 76 -15.61 -23.82 -20.19
N ARG A 77 -14.93 -23.06 -21.04
CA ARG A 77 -15.56 -21.97 -21.81
C ARG A 77 -16.62 -22.48 -22.78
N GLN A 78 -16.42 -23.63 -23.41
CA GLN A 78 -17.41 -24.22 -24.31
C GLN A 78 -18.62 -24.76 -23.56
N GLU A 79 -18.42 -25.34 -22.37
CA GLU A 79 -19.49 -25.95 -21.58
C GLU A 79 -20.35 -24.90 -20.85
N GLU A 80 -19.74 -23.85 -20.30
CA GLU A 80 -20.42 -22.91 -19.41
C GLU A 80 -20.88 -21.61 -20.10
N TRP A 81 -20.27 -21.23 -21.23
CA TRP A 81 -20.54 -19.96 -21.91
C TRP A 81 -21.15 -20.13 -23.31
N THR A 82 -22.03 -21.13 -23.46
CA THR A 82 -22.95 -21.24 -24.61
C THR A 82 -24.28 -20.57 -24.26
#